data_AF-A0A968W538-F1
#
_entry.id   AF-A0A968W538-F1
#
_cell.length_a   1.000
_cell.length_b   1.000
_cell.length_c   1.000
_cell.angle_alpha   90.00
_cell.angle_beta   90.00
_cell.angle_gamma   90.00
#
_symmetry.space_group_name_H-M   'P 1'
#
loop_
_entity.id
_entity.type
_entity.pdbx_description
1 polymer ?
#
loop_
_entity_poly.entity_id
_entity_poly.type
_entity_poly.pdbx_seq_one_letter_code
_entity_poly.pdbx_strand_id
1 'polypeptide(L)'
;MIQKRHNWFLTHIEYQGHGKAKFEDPKGILEGHVLIRFNEFGNYTVEMDVENCKPDQPLQFDLLEFFSAEKPIKENGEIEFTPNLGSNKCISLIVETSDGVYSTTRNIIYNPIISFSSNNQCKVVFYIVESQFDVKQERVPKYWVMPLFNFVSKFQQRNLQLDNHPLRIRPRQDDMQNTTSLAERKELLFPSNLITFTFKNNLGFIEPLVDFSKRKNILYSGQSQCVITAVMICEVDCQSCQSIDIENLNTWLPLGFLSLLSLATGTEVTSPWVEFRDVNGEIVKRIHRNFVKPTFSKGHTTISEVTHQGTGYLLTCAQSSPYYCKQPLGSVLFDLVQSSSGNFTIEDKLNKICRAFDSLCKYHNLDTQNLLLGLDSINQELVKNTLQSAAKNIRNIAKTTIDSQQSKLLKKLLIKQLMLAIKTEILGLQLLIYLRS
;
A
#
# COMPACT_ATOMS: atom_id res chain seq x y z
N MET A 1 -6.71 -39.84 1.83
CA MET A 1 -7.41 -38.75 1.11
C MET A 1 -6.37 -37.86 0.48
N ILE A 2 -6.32 -37.78 -0.86
CA ILE A 2 -5.38 -36.91 -1.57
C ILE A 2 -6.01 -35.52 -1.56
N GLN A 3 -5.46 -34.63 -0.73
CA GLN A 3 -5.84 -33.23 -0.64
C GLN A 3 -5.64 -32.60 -2.04
N LYS A 4 -6.72 -32.09 -2.66
CA LYS A 4 -6.61 -31.36 -3.93
C LYS A 4 -5.71 -30.15 -3.70
N ARG A 5 -4.45 -30.23 -4.15
CA ARG A 5 -3.42 -29.17 -4.03
C ARG A 5 -3.79 -27.84 -4.74
N HIS A 6 -4.88 -27.85 -5.51
CA HIS A 6 -5.27 -26.80 -6.47
C HIS A 6 -6.05 -25.61 -5.91
N ASN A 7 -6.22 -25.51 -4.58
CA ASN A 7 -7.06 -24.47 -4.00
C ASN A 7 -6.38 -23.76 -2.82
N TRP A 8 -5.06 -23.69 -2.84
CA TRP A 8 -4.30 -23.02 -1.77
C TRP A 8 -4.53 -21.51 -1.74
N PHE A 9 -4.79 -20.90 -2.91
CA PHE A 9 -5.00 -19.47 -3.05
C PHE A 9 -6.50 -19.14 -3.10
N LEU A 10 -6.94 -18.23 -2.23
CA LEU A 10 -8.30 -17.75 -2.17
C LEU A 10 -8.34 -16.26 -2.48
N THR A 11 -9.22 -15.85 -3.38
CA THR A 11 -9.44 -14.43 -3.72
C THR A 11 -10.48 -13.77 -2.81
N HIS A 12 -11.23 -14.58 -2.05
CA HIS A 12 -12.19 -14.16 -1.04
C HIS A 12 -11.74 -14.73 0.29
N ILE A 13 -11.48 -13.84 1.24
CA ILE A 13 -10.99 -14.21 2.56
C ILE A 13 -12.07 -13.84 3.57
N GLU A 14 -12.38 -14.78 4.46
CA GLU A 14 -13.31 -14.56 5.57
C GLU A 14 -12.62 -14.97 6.87
N TYR A 15 -12.75 -14.14 7.90
CA TYR A 15 -12.41 -14.49 9.27
C TYR A 15 -13.67 -14.35 10.11
N GLN A 16 -13.99 -15.40 10.85
CA GLN A 16 -15.15 -15.44 11.72
C GLN A 16 -14.72 -15.96 13.08
N GLY A 17 -15.14 -15.28 14.14
CA GLY A 17 -14.71 -15.61 15.48
C GLY A 17 -15.24 -14.68 16.55
N HIS A 18 -14.79 -14.91 17.78
CA HIS A 18 -15.11 -14.01 18.89
C HIS A 18 -14.03 -12.93 18.98
N GLY A 19 -14.46 -11.67 18.99
CA GLY A 19 -13.58 -10.52 18.96
C GLY A 19 -13.63 -9.68 20.23
N LYS A 20 -12.51 -9.01 20.50
CA LYS A 20 -12.32 -8.06 21.59
C LYS A 20 -11.78 -6.75 21.02
N ALA A 21 -12.54 -5.67 21.18
CA ALA A 21 -12.13 -4.32 20.82
C ALA A 21 -11.83 -3.51 22.09
N LYS A 22 -10.64 -2.93 22.19
CA LYS A 22 -10.20 -2.13 23.35
C LYS A 22 -10.29 -0.64 23.03
N PHE A 23 -10.72 0.14 24.01
CA PHE A 23 -10.98 1.57 23.89
C PHE A 23 -10.22 2.40 24.93
N GLU A 24 -9.98 3.67 24.62
CA GLU A 24 -9.08 4.54 25.40
C GLU A 24 -9.78 5.42 26.43
N ASP A 25 -10.92 6.05 26.12
CA ASP A 25 -11.64 6.92 27.06
C ASP A 25 -13.13 7.08 26.67
N PRO A 26 -14.09 6.55 27.45
CA PRO A 26 -13.87 5.70 28.63
C PRO A 26 -13.12 4.42 28.28
N LYS A 27 -12.20 4.01 29.17
CA LYS A 27 -11.48 2.75 29.02
C LYS A 27 -12.43 1.58 29.15
N GLY A 28 -12.27 0.59 28.29
CA GLY A 28 -13.04 -0.64 28.37
C GLY A 28 -12.84 -1.55 27.18
N ILE A 29 -13.58 -2.66 27.21
CA ILE A 29 -13.53 -3.71 26.19
C ILE A 29 -14.94 -3.99 25.70
N LEU A 30 -15.12 -3.99 24.38
CA LEU A 30 -16.29 -4.59 23.73
C LEU A 30 -15.93 -6.01 23.30
N GLU A 31 -16.84 -6.93 23.56
CA GLU A 31 -16.72 -8.33 23.16
C GLU A 31 -17.96 -8.75 22.35
N GLY A 32 -17.75 -9.62 21.37
CA GLY A 32 -18.84 -10.16 20.58
C GLY A 32 -18.38 -10.92 19.35
N HIS A 33 -19.33 -11.45 18.59
CA HIS A 33 -19.05 -12.14 17.34
C HIS A 33 -18.58 -11.14 16.27
N VAL A 34 -17.47 -11.46 15.60
CA VAL A 34 -16.87 -10.63 14.55
C VAL A 34 -16.79 -11.38 13.23
N LEU A 35 -17.16 -10.67 12.17
CA LEU A 35 -17.08 -11.13 10.79
C LEU A 35 -16.26 -10.14 9.96
N ILE A 36 -15.16 -10.65 9.42
CA ILE A 36 -14.24 -9.89 8.56
C ILE A 36 -14.21 -10.52 7.19
N ARG A 37 -14.37 -9.71 6.14
CA ARG A 37 -14.29 -10.18 4.75
C ARG A 37 -13.36 -9.30 3.94
N PHE A 38 -12.54 -9.91 3.09
CA PHE A 38 -11.79 -9.26 2.03
C PHE A 38 -12.15 -9.91 0.70
N ASN A 39 -12.38 -9.10 -0.33
CA ASN A 39 -12.72 -9.62 -1.65
C ASN A 39 -11.65 -9.32 -2.70
N GLU A 40 -11.85 -9.90 -3.88
CA GLU A 40 -10.91 -9.82 -5.00
C GLU A 40 -10.87 -8.45 -5.70
N PHE A 41 -11.66 -7.49 -5.22
CA PHE A 41 -11.71 -6.10 -5.71
C PHE A 41 -11.02 -5.14 -4.74
N GLY A 42 -10.43 -5.66 -3.64
CA GLY A 42 -9.78 -4.86 -2.60
C GLY A 42 -10.76 -4.18 -1.64
N ASN A 43 -12.04 -4.57 -1.65
CA ASN A 43 -12.98 -4.11 -0.63
C ASN A 43 -12.90 -5.04 0.57
N TYR A 44 -13.18 -4.48 1.75
CA TYR A 44 -13.28 -5.25 2.97
C TYR A 44 -14.45 -4.78 3.84
N THR A 45 -14.90 -5.64 4.74
CA THR A 45 -15.88 -5.32 5.79
C THR A 45 -15.38 -5.91 7.09
N VAL A 46 -15.50 -5.18 8.20
CA VAL A 46 -15.22 -5.66 9.56
C VAL A 46 -16.40 -5.27 10.43
N GLU A 47 -17.17 -6.27 10.85
CA GLU A 47 -18.39 -6.05 11.63
C GLU A 47 -18.34 -6.86 12.93
N MET A 48 -18.68 -6.22 14.04
CA MET A 48 -18.87 -6.87 15.34
C MET A 48 -20.33 -6.72 15.76
N ASP A 49 -20.96 -7.84 16.10
CA ASP A 49 -22.22 -7.87 16.85
C ASP A 49 -21.84 -7.86 18.34
N VAL A 50 -22.10 -6.75 19.03
CA VAL A 50 -21.66 -6.54 20.42
C VAL A 50 -22.53 -7.35 21.36
N GLU A 51 -21.90 -8.23 22.13
CA GLU A 51 -22.54 -9.09 23.13
C GLU A 51 -22.31 -8.56 24.55
N ASN A 52 -21.15 -7.95 24.79
CA ASN A 52 -20.76 -7.47 26.11
C ASN A 52 -19.95 -6.17 26.04
N CYS A 53 -20.20 -5.28 26.99
CA CYS A 53 -19.43 -4.07 27.22
C CYS A 53 -18.88 -4.10 28.65
N LYS A 54 -17.56 -4.06 28.78
CA LYS A 54 -16.83 -4.08 30.06
C LYS A 54 -16.08 -2.76 30.22
N PRO A 55 -16.74 -1.68 30.64
CA PRO A 55 -16.07 -0.43 30.94
C PRO A 55 -15.30 -0.52 32.27
N ASP A 56 -14.16 0.15 32.38
CA ASP A 56 -13.35 0.21 33.60
C ASP A 56 -14.04 1.05 34.70
N GLN A 57 -15.01 1.87 34.31
CA GLN A 57 -15.80 2.73 35.19
C GLN A 57 -17.29 2.53 34.91
N PRO A 58 -18.17 2.66 35.92
CA PRO A 58 -19.60 2.57 35.72
C PRO A 58 -20.09 3.69 34.80
N LEU A 59 -20.89 3.34 33.80
CA LEU A 59 -21.50 4.27 32.85
C LEU A 59 -22.95 4.56 33.27
N GLN A 60 -23.39 5.80 33.10
CA GLN A 60 -24.77 6.23 33.31
C GLN A 60 -25.64 5.96 32.08
N PHE A 61 -25.11 6.15 30.87
CA PHE A 61 -25.85 5.93 29.61
C PHE A 61 -25.34 4.73 28.79
N ASP A 62 -24.70 3.75 29.45
CA ASP A 62 -24.25 2.50 28.83
C ASP A 62 -23.43 2.75 27.53
N LEU A 63 -23.70 2.03 26.44
CA LEU A 63 -23.00 2.15 25.16
C LEU A 63 -23.01 3.56 24.57
N LEU A 64 -24.04 4.37 24.84
CA LEU A 64 -24.07 5.75 24.34
C LEU A 64 -22.94 6.58 24.94
N GLU A 65 -22.77 6.50 26.27
CA GLU A 65 -21.66 7.14 26.98
C GLU A 65 -20.33 6.50 26.59
N PHE A 66 -20.31 5.18 26.41
CA PHE A 66 -19.10 4.46 26.03
C PHE A 66 -18.52 4.95 24.70
N PHE A 67 -19.36 5.12 23.67
CA PHE A 67 -18.89 5.54 22.35
C PHE A 67 -18.72 7.05 22.19
N SER A 68 -19.37 7.86 23.04
CA SER A 68 -19.31 9.32 22.91
C SER A 68 -18.00 9.92 23.42
N ALA A 69 -17.27 9.23 24.30
CA ALA A 69 -16.16 9.81 25.08
C ALA A 69 -16.53 11.05 25.91
N GLU A 70 -17.82 11.39 25.98
CA GLU A 70 -18.31 12.54 26.74
C GLU A 70 -18.76 12.08 28.11
N LYS A 71 -18.36 12.84 29.14
CA LYS A 71 -18.80 12.60 30.51
C LYS A 71 -20.12 13.34 30.73
N PRO A 72 -21.17 12.67 31.22
CA PRO A 72 -22.40 13.35 31.61
C PRO A 72 -22.13 14.45 32.63
N ILE A 73 -22.69 15.63 32.39
CA ILE A 73 -22.58 16.77 33.30
C ILE A 73 -23.86 16.82 34.12
N LYS A 74 -23.72 16.92 35.45
CA LYS A 74 -24.87 17.10 36.34
C LYS A 74 -24.99 18.57 36.72
N GLU A 75 -25.96 19.28 36.13
CA GLU A 75 -26.29 20.67 36.45
C GLU A 75 -27.72 20.75 37.01
N ASN A 76 -27.88 21.45 38.15
CA ASN A 76 -29.18 21.66 38.80
C ASN A 76 -30.00 20.39 39.11
N GLY A 77 -29.35 19.23 39.20
CA GLY A 77 -30.01 17.94 39.43
C GLY A 77 -30.43 17.20 38.16
N GLU A 78 -30.35 17.85 37.00
CA GLU A 78 -30.53 17.25 35.68
C GLU A 78 -29.19 16.75 35.14
N ILE A 79 -29.23 15.68 34.35
CA ILE A 79 -28.04 15.10 33.71
C ILE A 79 -28.10 15.50 32.24
N GLU A 80 -27.16 16.33 31.81
CA GLU A 80 -27.00 16.73 30.40
C GLU A 80 -25.95 15.84 29.74
N PHE A 81 -26.29 15.32 28.55
CA PHE A 81 -25.44 14.44 27.77
C PHE A 81 -25.74 14.60 26.28
N THR A 82 -24.73 14.99 25.49
CA THR A 82 -24.84 15.11 24.02
C THR A 82 -24.00 14.02 23.35
N PRO A 83 -24.59 12.95 22.83
CA PRO A 83 -23.81 11.84 22.29
C PRO A 83 -23.04 12.23 21.02
N ASN A 84 -21.71 12.18 21.07
CA ASN A 84 -20.84 12.26 19.90
C ASN A 84 -20.22 10.89 19.56
N LEU A 85 -21.06 9.99 19.05
CA LEU A 85 -20.69 8.58 18.81
C LEU A 85 -19.47 8.44 17.90
N GLY A 86 -18.56 7.54 18.27
CA GLY A 86 -17.33 7.28 17.52
C GLY A 86 -16.11 8.07 18.03
N SER A 87 -16.28 8.89 19.07
CA SER A 87 -15.20 9.70 19.63
C SER A 87 -14.28 8.90 20.57
N ASN A 88 -14.81 7.88 21.25
CA ASN A 88 -13.97 7.02 22.09
C ASN A 88 -13.05 6.20 21.19
N LYS A 89 -11.74 6.46 21.22
CA LYS A 89 -10.80 5.86 20.28
C LYS A 89 -10.62 4.35 20.54
N CYS A 90 -10.82 3.55 19.49
CA CYS A 90 -10.45 2.14 19.50
C CYS A 90 -8.94 1.98 19.29
N ILE A 91 -8.26 1.30 20.21
CA ILE A 91 -6.80 1.11 20.19
C ILE A 91 -6.39 -0.26 19.67
N SER A 92 -7.26 -1.26 19.73
CA SER A 92 -6.98 -2.59 19.17
C SER A 92 -8.25 -3.38 18.95
N LEU A 93 -8.26 -4.20 17.90
CA LEU A 93 -9.25 -5.25 17.68
C LEU A 93 -8.51 -6.58 17.49
N ILE A 94 -8.89 -7.58 18.28
CA ILE A 94 -8.36 -8.95 18.21
C ILE A 94 -9.54 -9.89 18.00
N VAL A 95 -9.44 -10.82 17.05
CA VAL A 95 -10.48 -11.82 16.77
C VAL A 95 -9.88 -13.21 16.78
N GLU A 96 -10.38 -14.04 17.67
CA GLU A 96 -9.99 -15.45 17.79
C GLU A 96 -10.89 -16.29 16.87
N THR A 97 -10.28 -16.91 15.86
CA THR A 97 -10.95 -17.79 14.89
C THR A 97 -10.60 -19.26 15.15
N SER A 98 -11.23 -20.20 14.44
CA SER A 98 -10.84 -21.61 14.50
C SER A 98 -9.38 -21.85 14.06
N ASP A 99 -8.89 -21.04 13.11
CA ASP A 99 -7.65 -21.31 12.39
C ASP A 99 -6.48 -20.46 12.90
N GLY A 100 -6.76 -19.40 13.66
CA GLY A 100 -5.77 -18.42 14.08
C GLY A 100 -6.34 -17.18 14.73
N VAL A 101 -5.50 -16.16 14.87
CA VAL A 101 -5.84 -14.88 15.48
C VAL A 101 -5.70 -13.79 14.43
N TYR A 102 -6.77 -13.03 14.23
CA TYR A 102 -6.74 -11.79 13.47
C TYR A 102 -6.52 -10.62 14.43
N SER A 103 -5.68 -9.66 14.06
CA SER A 103 -5.41 -8.49 14.91
C SER A 103 -5.14 -7.22 14.12
N THR A 104 -5.49 -6.09 14.74
CA THR A 104 -5.13 -4.73 14.30
C THR A 104 -4.96 -3.82 15.52
N THR A 105 -3.98 -2.91 15.47
CA THR A 105 -3.61 -2.04 16.61
C THR A 105 -3.43 -0.57 16.22
N ARG A 106 -3.62 -0.21 14.94
CA ARG A 106 -3.33 1.14 14.45
C ARG A 106 -4.44 1.69 13.56
N ASN A 107 -4.71 2.98 13.72
CA ASN A 107 -5.61 3.76 12.86
C ASN A 107 -6.98 3.07 12.65
N ILE A 108 -7.58 2.65 13.76
CA ILE A 108 -8.90 2.01 13.76
C ILE A 108 -9.95 3.10 13.91
N ILE A 109 -10.70 3.34 12.85
CA ILE A 109 -11.91 4.16 12.89
C ILE A 109 -13.09 3.19 12.98
N TYR A 110 -14.19 3.59 13.60
CA TYR A 110 -15.37 2.76 13.67
C TYR A 110 -16.64 3.60 13.63
N ASN A 111 -17.75 2.94 13.31
CA ASN A 111 -19.08 3.52 13.32
C ASN A 111 -20.02 2.58 14.10
N PRO A 112 -20.46 2.96 15.31
CA PRO A 112 -21.43 2.18 16.06
C PRO A 112 -22.85 2.40 15.52
N ILE A 113 -23.61 1.32 15.39
CA ILE A 113 -25.01 1.28 14.98
C ILE A 113 -25.79 0.68 16.15
N ILE A 114 -26.47 1.54 16.91
CA ILE A 114 -27.25 1.14 18.09
C ILE A 114 -28.73 1.11 17.74
N SER A 115 -29.39 -0.03 17.96
CA SER A 115 -30.84 -0.18 17.84
C SER A 115 -31.48 -0.23 19.23
N PHE A 116 -32.37 0.72 19.52
CA PHE A 116 -33.14 0.77 20.76
C PHE A 116 -34.43 -0.08 20.74
N SER A 117 -34.52 -1.03 19.81
CA SER A 117 -35.60 -2.03 19.82
C SER A 117 -35.39 -3.01 20.98
N SER A 118 -36.41 -3.81 21.30
CA SER A 118 -36.55 -4.61 22.53
C SER A 118 -35.38 -5.53 22.94
N ASN A 119 -34.36 -5.70 22.10
CA ASN A 119 -33.16 -6.50 22.39
C ASN A 119 -31.85 -5.70 22.45
N ASN A 120 -31.88 -4.35 22.41
CA ASN A 120 -30.70 -3.47 22.46
C ASN A 120 -29.50 -4.02 21.64
N GLN A 121 -29.73 -4.27 20.35
CA GLN A 121 -28.67 -4.78 19.48
C GLN A 121 -27.72 -3.63 19.11
N CYS A 122 -26.43 -3.84 19.34
CA CYS A 122 -25.38 -2.92 18.89
C CYS A 122 -24.48 -3.65 17.89
N LYS A 123 -24.32 -3.05 16.71
CA LYS A 123 -23.35 -3.47 15.71
C LYS A 123 -22.27 -2.40 15.58
N VAL A 124 -21.01 -2.79 15.49
CA VAL A 124 -19.90 -1.87 15.24
C VAL A 124 -19.24 -2.23 13.92
N VAL A 125 -19.16 -1.25 13.01
CA VAL A 125 -18.44 -1.37 11.74
C VAL A 125 -17.07 -0.72 11.90
N PHE A 126 -15.99 -1.46 11.65
CA PHE A 126 -14.61 -0.96 11.75
C PHE A 126 -14.03 -0.67 10.37
N TYR A 127 -13.29 0.44 10.30
CA TYR A 127 -12.49 0.87 9.16
C TYR A 127 -11.02 0.86 9.59
N ILE A 128 -10.23 0.00 8.96
CA ILE A 128 -8.87 -0.33 9.36
C ILE A 128 -7.89 -0.02 8.23
N VAL A 129 -6.69 0.42 8.60
CA VAL A 129 -5.62 0.70 7.62
C VAL A 129 -4.72 -0.53 7.42
N GLU A 130 -4.46 -1.25 8.49
CA GLU A 130 -3.61 -2.43 8.51
C GLU A 130 -4.13 -3.47 9.49
N SER A 131 -3.91 -4.74 9.17
CA SER A 131 -4.21 -5.88 10.03
C SER A 131 -3.38 -7.09 9.65
N GLN A 132 -3.31 -8.06 10.54
CA GLN A 132 -2.69 -9.35 10.28
C GLN A 132 -3.57 -10.49 10.75
N PHE A 133 -3.31 -11.66 10.19
CA PHE A 133 -3.80 -12.94 10.63
C PHE A 133 -2.61 -13.87 10.85
N ASP A 134 -2.51 -14.42 12.06
CA ASP A 134 -1.51 -15.40 12.47
C ASP A 134 -2.19 -16.75 12.66
N VAL A 135 -1.69 -17.82 12.03
CA VAL A 135 -2.27 -19.15 12.26
C VAL A 135 -1.96 -19.63 13.67
N LYS A 136 -2.85 -20.47 14.22
CA LYS A 136 -2.71 -20.98 15.59
C LYS A 136 -1.51 -21.92 15.76
N GLN A 137 -1.15 -22.67 14.72
CA GLN A 137 -0.04 -23.62 14.74
C GLN A 137 1.25 -22.92 14.34
N GLU A 138 2.28 -22.99 15.18
CA GLU A 138 3.57 -22.42 14.84
C GLU A 138 4.17 -23.10 13.60
N ARG A 139 4.49 -22.30 12.59
CA ARG A 139 5.01 -22.74 11.29
C ARG A 139 6.09 -21.79 10.83
N VAL A 140 7.10 -22.33 10.15
CA VAL A 140 8.22 -21.53 9.64
C VAL A 140 7.89 -21.00 8.25
N PRO A 141 7.91 -19.67 8.03
CA PRO A 141 7.69 -19.10 6.71
C PRO A 141 8.85 -19.44 5.77
N LYS A 142 8.52 -19.97 4.58
CA LYS A 142 9.47 -20.27 3.50
C LYS A 142 9.25 -19.39 2.28
N TYR A 143 8.00 -19.03 1.99
CA TYR A 143 7.62 -18.23 0.83
C TYR A 143 6.82 -17.00 1.24
N TRP A 144 6.97 -15.92 0.47
CA TRP A 144 6.02 -14.83 0.45
C TRP A 144 5.23 -14.87 -0.86
N VAL A 145 3.96 -14.45 -0.80
CA VAL A 145 3.03 -14.41 -1.92
C VAL A 145 2.35 -13.05 -1.95
N MET A 146 2.37 -12.41 -3.13
CA MET A 146 1.61 -11.19 -3.41
C MET A 146 0.61 -11.45 -4.54
N PRO A 147 -0.70 -11.43 -4.26
CA PRO A 147 -1.69 -11.31 -5.31
C PRO A 147 -1.52 -9.98 -6.02
N LEU A 148 -1.56 -9.96 -7.34
CA LEU A 148 -1.35 -8.76 -8.13
C LEU A 148 -2.67 -8.28 -8.71
N PHE A 149 -3.06 -7.06 -8.36
CA PHE A 149 -4.11 -6.35 -9.04
C PHE A 149 -3.66 -5.90 -10.42
N ASN A 150 -4.55 -6.06 -11.41
CA ASN A 150 -4.42 -5.43 -12.73
C ASN A 150 -3.14 -5.76 -13.50
N PHE A 151 -2.39 -6.80 -13.10
CA PHE A 151 -1.20 -7.24 -13.81
C PHE A 151 -1.62 -8.00 -15.07
N VAL A 152 -1.62 -7.30 -16.20
CA VAL A 152 -1.99 -7.87 -17.50
C VAL A 152 -0.75 -7.97 -18.37
N SER A 153 -0.20 -9.19 -18.46
CA SER A 153 0.96 -9.48 -19.29
C SER A 153 0.77 -10.75 -20.12
N LYS A 154 1.77 -11.10 -20.93
CA LYS A 154 1.91 -12.45 -21.49
C LYS A 154 2.89 -13.23 -20.64
N PHE A 155 2.69 -14.54 -20.56
CA PHE A 155 3.56 -15.45 -19.83
C PHE A 155 4.12 -16.41 -20.86
N GLN A 156 5.43 -16.40 -21.06
CA GLN A 156 6.09 -17.19 -22.11
C GLN A 156 7.24 -18.05 -21.58
N GLN A 157 7.71 -17.81 -20.36
CA GLN A 157 8.87 -18.52 -19.82
C GLN A 157 8.41 -19.81 -19.14
N ARG A 158 9.15 -20.89 -19.38
CA ARG A 158 9.05 -22.13 -18.60
C ARG A 158 10.36 -22.32 -17.85
N ASN A 159 10.27 -22.71 -16.57
CA ASN A 159 11.43 -23.04 -15.76
C ASN A 159 11.19 -24.37 -15.04
N LEU A 160 12.01 -25.38 -15.38
CA LEU A 160 11.88 -26.75 -14.90
C LEU A 160 12.01 -26.86 -13.37
N GLN A 161 12.77 -25.97 -12.72
CA GLN A 161 12.90 -25.96 -11.26
C GLN A 161 11.60 -25.55 -10.57
N LEU A 162 10.74 -24.80 -11.26
CA LEU A 162 9.48 -24.29 -10.74
C LEU A 162 8.27 -25.15 -11.14
N ASP A 163 8.43 -26.15 -12.02
CA ASP A 163 7.34 -27.03 -12.44
C ASP A 163 6.71 -27.77 -11.23
N ASN A 164 7.53 -28.11 -10.23
CA ASN A 164 7.12 -28.79 -9.01
C ASN A 164 7.03 -27.90 -7.76
N HIS A 165 7.01 -26.58 -7.93
CA HIS A 165 6.91 -25.66 -6.80
C HIS A 165 5.60 -25.91 -6.01
N PRO A 166 5.59 -25.90 -4.66
CA PRO A 166 4.38 -26.19 -3.86
C PRO A 166 3.26 -25.16 -4.08
N LEU A 167 3.63 -23.93 -4.44
CA LEU A 167 2.70 -22.82 -4.71
C LEU A 167 2.37 -22.60 -6.19
N ARG A 168 2.49 -23.61 -7.05
CA ARG A 168 1.93 -23.51 -8.40
C ARG A 168 0.41 -23.47 -8.33
N ILE A 169 -0.20 -22.55 -9.07
CA ILE A 169 -1.67 -22.47 -9.19
C ILE A 169 -2.18 -23.45 -10.24
N ARG A 170 -1.45 -23.57 -11.35
CA ARG A 170 -1.84 -24.52 -12.40
C ARG A 170 -1.58 -25.96 -11.97
N PRO A 171 -2.49 -26.88 -12.32
CA PRO A 171 -2.36 -28.27 -11.96
C PRO A 171 -1.12 -28.94 -12.58
N ARG A 172 -0.53 -29.89 -11.84
CA ARG A 172 0.69 -30.59 -12.28
C ARG A 172 0.35 -31.64 -13.32
N GLN A 173 1.35 -32.05 -14.10
CA GLN A 173 1.19 -33.17 -15.03
C GLN A 173 0.79 -34.47 -14.31
N ASP A 174 1.20 -34.67 -13.06
CA ASP A 174 0.82 -35.84 -12.26
C ASP A 174 -0.67 -35.87 -11.91
N ASP A 175 -1.34 -34.72 -11.89
CA ASP A 175 -2.79 -34.61 -11.68
C ASP A 175 -3.58 -35.10 -12.91
N MET A 176 -2.93 -35.23 -14.08
CA MET A 176 -3.57 -35.76 -15.31
C MET A 176 -4.12 -37.18 -15.13
N GLN A 177 -3.52 -38.00 -14.27
CA GLN A 177 -3.96 -39.38 -14.04
C GLN A 177 -5.35 -39.44 -13.40
N ASN A 178 -5.74 -38.40 -12.66
CA ASN A 178 -7.02 -38.34 -11.94
C ASN A 178 -8.09 -37.50 -12.67
N THR A 179 -7.77 -36.98 -13.85
CA THR A 179 -8.63 -36.02 -14.56
C THR A 179 -9.37 -36.68 -15.71
N THR A 180 -10.71 -36.77 -15.62
CA THR A 180 -11.61 -37.37 -16.63
C THR A 180 -12.06 -36.40 -17.72
N SER A 181 -11.97 -35.09 -17.50
CA SER A 181 -12.40 -34.07 -18.47
C SER A 181 -11.34 -33.82 -19.55
N LEU A 182 -11.78 -33.88 -20.81
CA LEU A 182 -10.94 -33.58 -21.98
C LEU A 182 -10.52 -32.10 -22.06
N ALA A 183 -11.32 -31.19 -21.50
CA ALA A 183 -11.01 -29.76 -21.44
C ALA A 183 -9.93 -29.48 -20.39
N GLU A 184 -10.02 -30.10 -19.20
CA GLU A 184 -9.01 -29.99 -18.15
C GLU A 184 -7.69 -30.63 -18.60
N ARG A 185 -7.75 -31.76 -19.33
CA ARG A 185 -6.57 -32.36 -19.98
C ARG A 185 -5.92 -31.44 -21.01
N LYS A 186 -6.70 -30.69 -21.80
CA LYS A 186 -6.13 -29.70 -22.73
C LYS A 186 -5.43 -28.57 -21.98
N GLU A 187 -5.99 -28.07 -20.89
CA GLU A 187 -5.33 -27.05 -20.07
C GLU A 187 -4.02 -27.55 -19.42
N LEU A 188 -3.98 -28.82 -19.01
CA LEU A 188 -2.79 -29.51 -18.47
C LEU A 188 -1.67 -29.72 -19.50
N LEU A 189 -2.01 -29.75 -20.80
CA LEU A 189 -1.06 -29.94 -21.90
C LEU A 189 -0.34 -28.64 -22.31
N PHE A 190 -0.86 -27.48 -21.91
CA PHE A 190 -0.20 -26.21 -22.20
C PHE A 190 0.91 -25.94 -21.19
N PRO A 191 2.10 -25.50 -21.66
CA PRO A 191 3.23 -25.23 -20.77
C PRO A 191 2.81 -24.19 -19.74
N SER A 192 3.18 -24.48 -18.49
CA SER A 192 2.83 -23.69 -17.32
C SER A 192 3.67 -22.42 -17.31
N ASN A 193 3.37 -21.51 -18.24
CA ASN A 193 4.20 -20.35 -18.50
C ASN A 193 4.10 -19.34 -17.35
N LEU A 194 5.25 -18.77 -17.03
CA LEU A 194 5.52 -17.86 -15.93
C LEU A 194 6.27 -16.61 -16.45
N ILE A 195 6.48 -15.66 -15.54
CA ILE A 195 7.58 -14.70 -15.62
C ILE A 195 8.49 -15.00 -14.43
N THR A 196 9.74 -15.35 -14.67
CA THR A 196 10.72 -15.68 -13.61
C THR A 196 11.61 -14.49 -13.28
N PHE A 197 11.97 -14.34 -12.02
CA PHE A 197 12.89 -13.30 -11.55
C PHE A 197 13.74 -13.83 -10.39
N THR A 198 14.80 -13.14 -10.03
CA THR A 198 15.57 -13.42 -8.82
C THR A 198 15.35 -12.30 -7.81
N PHE A 199 15.11 -12.62 -6.54
CA PHE A 199 15.04 -11.66 -5.44
C PHE A 199 15.91 -12.12 -4.28
N LYS A 200 16.87 -11.29 -3.84
CA LYS A 200 17.88 -11.66 -2.82
C LYS A 200 18.50 -13.05 -3.07
N ASN A 201 18.92 -13.30 -4.32
CA ASN A 201 19.49 -14.56 -4.80
C ASN A 201 18.54 -15.77 -4.82
N ASN A 202 17.26 -15.61 -4.49
CA ASN A 202 16.27 -16.67 -4.58
C ASN A 202 15.46 -16.56 -5.87
N LEU A 203 15.15 -17.71 -6.47
CA LEU A 203 14.32 -17.78 -7.67
C LEU A 203 12.84 -17.56 -7.30
N GLY A 204 12.23 -16.56 -7.93
CA GLY A 204 10.82 -16.24 -7.82
C GLY A 204 10.12 -16.29 -9.17
N PHE A 205 8.79 -16.23 -9.13
CA PHE A 205 7.97 -16.24 -10.33
C PHE A 205 6.64 -15.50 -10.17
N ILE A 206 6.09 -15.08 -11.30
CA ILE A 206 4.72 -14.56 -11.42
C ILE A 206 3.92 -15.56 -12.26
N GLU A 207 2.80 -16.01 -11.70
CA GLU A 207 1.89 -16.96 -12.35
C GLU A 207 0.49 -16.32 -12.51
N PRO A 208 -0.13 -16.38 -13.70
CA PRO A 208 -1.51 -15.95 -13.86
C PRO A 208 -2.47 -16.89 -13.13
N LEU A 209 -3.58 -16.34 -12.64
CA LEU A 209 -4.69 -17.15 -12.12
C LEU A 209 -5.29 -18.03 -13.23
N VAL A 210 -5.96 -19.13 -12.86
CA VAL A 210 -6.56 -20.09 -13.81
C VAL A 210 -7.52 -19.40 -14.78
N ASP A 211 -8.34 -18.47 -14.27
CA ASP A 211 -9.33 -17.68 -15.00
C ASP A 211 -8.79 -16.32 -15.51
N PHE A 212 -7.46 -16.18 -15.67
CA PHE A 212 -6.81 -14.93 -16.10
C PHE A 212 -7.43 -14.31 -17.35
N SER A 213 -7.77 -15.11 -18.36
CA SER A 213 -8.39 -14.60 -19.60
C SER A 213 -9.74 -13.93 -19.35
N LYS A 214 -10.56 -14.48 -18.46
CA LYS A 214 -11.85 -13.89 -18.05
C LYS A 214 -11.63 -12.58 -17.31
N ARG A 215 -10.71 -12.58 -16.33
CA ARG A 215 -10.33 -11.39 -15.52
C ARG A 215 -9.79 -10.26 -16.39
N LYS A 216 -8.93 -10.60 -17.34
CA LYS A 216 -8.42 -9.67 -18.36
C LYS A 216 -9.57 -9.01 -19.14
N ASN A 217 -10.55 -9.79 -19.58
CA ASN A 217 -11.71 -9.26 -20.31
C ASN A 217 -12.60 -8.37 -19.44
N ILE A 218 -12.80 -8.70 -18.16
CA ILE A 218 -13.50 -7.85 -17.18
C ILE A 218 -12.85 -6.45 -17.11
N LEU A 219 -11.52 -6.40 -17.06
CA LEU A 219 -10.76 -5.14 -17.03
C LEU A 219 -10.90 -4.34 -18.34
N TYR A 220 -10.68 -4.97 -19.51
CA TYR A 220 -10.74 -4.26 -20.79
C TYR A 220 -12.15 -3.83 -21.20
N SER A 221 -13.18 -4.54 -20.75
CA SER A 221 -14.58 -4.17 -20.97
C SER A 221 -15.09 -3.09 -20.01
N GLY A 222 -14.32 -2.76 -18.96
CA GLY A 222 -14.72 -1.80 -17.93
C GLY A 222 -15.75 -2.34 -16.94
N GLN A 223 -16.04 -3.65 -16.93
CA GLN A 223 -16.94 -4.28 -15.95
C GLN A 223 -16.42 -4.16 -14.51
N SER A 224 -15.10 -4.16 -14.34
CA SER A 224 -14.43 -3.78 -13.09
C SER A 224 -13.15 -3.02 -13.43
N GLN A 225 -12.72 -2.14 -12.53
CA GLN A 225 -11.47 -1.40 -12.63
C GLN A 225 -10.36 -1.99 -11.75
N CYS A 226 -10.64 -3.03 -10.97
CA CYS A 226 -9.64 -3.63 -10.10
C CYS A 226 -9.97 -5.11 -9.88
N VAL A 227 -9.11 -6.02 -10.34
CA VAL A 227 -9.22 -7.45 -10.06
C VAL A 227 -7.86 -8.09 -9.89
N ILE A 228 -7.75 -9.07 -8.99
CA ILE A 228 -6.53 -9.89 -8.88
C ILE A 228 -6.40 -10.71 -10.16
N THR A 229 -5.28 -10.62 -10.88
CA THR A 229 -5.06 -11.34 -12.14
C THR A 229 -3.96 -12.39 -12.05
N ALA A 230 -2.98 -12.20 -11.17
CA ALA A 230 -1.83 -13.08 -11.03
C ALA A 230 -1.38 -13.14 -9.57
N VAL A 231 -0.46 -14.05 -9.27
CA VAL A 231 0.29 -14.08 -8.00
C VAL A 231 1.78 -13.99 -8.28
N MET A 232 2.50 -13.29 -7.42
CA MET A 232 3.95 -13.21 -7.40
C MET A 232 4.48 -13.92 -6.17
N ILE A 233 5.43 -14.83 -6.36
CA ILE A 233 5.92 -15.75 -5.32
C ILE A 233 7.44 -15.72 -5.34
N CYS A 234 8.06 -15.70 -4.16
CA CYS A 234 9.48 -16.00 -3.99
C CYS A 234 9.74 -16.51 -2.57
N GLU A 235 10.95 -17.00 -2.33
CA GLU A 235 11.38 -17.39 -0.99
C GLU A 235 11.57 -16.18 -0.07
N VAL A 236 11.33 -16.42 1.21
CA VAL A 236 11.73 -15.52 2.29
C VAL A 236 13.22 -15.68 2.52
N ASP A 237 13.92 -14.56 2.69
CA ASP A 237 15.34 -14.55 3.03
C ASP A 237 15.56 -15.13 4.43
N CYS A 238 16.20 -16.30 4.49
CA CYS A 238 16.36 -17.12 5.69
C CYS A 238 17.12 -16.42 6.83
N GLN A 239 17.95 -15.42 6.51
CA GLN A 239 18.66 -14.61 7.52
C GLN A 239 17.73 -13.67 8.30
N SER A 240 16.52 -13.42 7.79
CA SER A 240 15.56 -12.50 8.41
C SER A 240 14.50 -13.22 9.25
N CYS A 241 14.31 -14.54 9.09
CA CYS A 241 13.12 -15.32 9.49
C CYS A 241 12.75 -15.41 10.99
N GLN A 242 13.43 -14.73 11.91
CA GLN A 242 13.18 -14.91 13.35
C GLN A 242 11.85 -14.31 13.83
N SER A 243 11.33 -13.26 13.17
CA SER A 243 9.97 -12.77 13.40
C SER A 243 9.46 -11.93 12.22
N ILE A 244 8.40 -12.38 11.54
CA ILE A 244 7.72 -11.54 10.55
C ILE A 244 6.85 -10.52 11.28
N ASP A 245 7.30 -9.28 11.29
CA ASP A 245 6.59 -8.12 11.84
C ASP A 245 6.10 -7.21 10.70
N ILE A 246 4.86 -6.70 10.82
CA ILE A 246 4.28 -5.69 9.91
C ILE A 246 5.20 -4.49 9.79
N GLU A 247 5.83 -4.05 10.88
CA GLU A 247 6.68 -2.85 10.87
C GLU A 247 7.88 -2.97 9.94
N ASN A 248 8.41 -4.19 9.81
CA ASN A 248 9.59 -4.46 9.02
C ASN A 248 9.26 -4.90 7.60
N LEU A 249 7.99 -5.03 7.21
CA LEU A 249 7.55 -5.61 5.93
C LEU A 249 8.31 -5.11 4.68
N ASN A 250 8.68 -3.83 4.66
CA ASN A 250 9.43 -3.21 3.55
C ASN A 250 10.84 -3.80 3.34
N THR A 251 11.44 -4.44 4.35
CA THR A 251 12.77 -5.07 4.24
C THR A 251 12.70 -6.53 3.74
N TRP A 252 11.53 -7.15 3.91
CA TRP A 252 11.27 -8.54 3.55
C TRP A 252 10.73 -8.66 2.14
N LEU A 253 9.93 -7.68 1.73
CA LEU A 253 9.15 -7.73 0.51
C LEU A 253 9.65 -6.73 -0.52
N PRO A 254 9.73 -7.12 -1.80
CA PRO A 254 10.13 -6.22 -2.86
C PRO A 254 8.98 -5.30 -3.29
N LEU A 255 8.46 -4.44 -2.39
CA LEU A 255 7.34 -3.56 -2.73
C LEU A 255 7.62 -2.65 -3.93
N GLY A 256 8.89 -2.28 -4.16
CA GLY A 256 9.31 -1.53 -5.35
C GLY A 256 9.08 -2.27 -6.67
N PHE A 257 8.91 -3.60 -6.65
CA PHE A 257 8.52 -4.35 -7.84
C PHE A 257 7.14 -3.97 -8.35
N LEU A 258 6.19 -3.58 -7.49
CA LEU A 258 4.85 -3.18 -7.93
C LEU A 258 4.90 -1.98 -8.90
N SER A 259 5.74 -0.98 -8.62
CA SER A 259 5.95 0.17 -9.52
C SER A 259 6.64 -0.22 -10.83
N LEU A 260 7.58 -1.18 -10.80
CA LEU A 260 8.26 -1.68 -12.00
C LEU A 260 7.35 -2.54 -12.87
N LEU A 261 6.51 -3.37 -12.24
CA LEU A 261 5.46 -4.11 -12.94
C LEU A 261 4.48 -3.15 -13.58
N SER A 262 4.12 -2.07 -12.87
CA SER A 262 3.24 -1.04 -13.41
C SER A 262 3.82 -0.36 -14.65
N LEU A 263 5.12 -0.03 -14.61
CA LEU A 263 5.86 0.48 -15.77
C LEU A 263 5.86 -0.54 -16.91
N ALA A 264 6.21 -1.79 -16.63
CA ALA A 264 6.32 -2.84 -17.64
C ALA A 264 5.00 -3.05 -18.40
N THR A 265 3.87 -3.09 -17.69
CA THR A 265 2.54 -3.33 -18.28
C THR A 265 1.86 -2.07 -18.79
N GLY A 266 2.25 -0.89 -18.30
CA GLY A 266 1.56 0.37 -18.57
C GLY A 266 0.23 0.49 -17.83
N THR A 267 0.06 -0.23 -16.73
CA THR A 267 -1.17 -0.23 -15.90
C THR A 267 -0.76 -0.15 -14.45
N GLU A 268 -1.56 0.47 -13.58
CA GLU A 268 -1.25 0.48 -12.16
C GLU A 268 -1.41 -0.93 -11.56
N VAL A 269 -0.33 -1.47 -11.01
CA VAL A 269 -0.24 -2.80 -10.40
C VAL A 269 0.06 -2.62 -8.92
N THR A 270 -0.81 -3.16 -8.07
CA THR A 270 -0.60 -3.20 -6.61
C THR A 270 -1.01 -4.58 -6.08
N SER A 271 -1.07 -4.74 -4.75
CA SER A 271 -1.43 -6.00 -4.09
C SER A 271 -2.37 -5.73 -2.93
N PRO A 272 -3.43 -6.52 -2.69
CA PRO A 272 -4.35 -6.26 -1.57
C PRO A 272 -3.82 -6.73 -0.21
N TRP A 273 -3.02 -7.79 -0.21
CA TRP A 273 -2.46 -8.39 0.98
C TRP A 273 -1.21 -9.18 0.61
N VAL A 274 -0.46 -9.60 1.63
CA VAL A 274 0.69 -10.47 1.47
C VAL A 274 0.46 -11.71 2.32
N GLU A 275 0.77 -12.88 1.78
CA GLU A 275 0.76 -14.13 2.53
C GLU A 275 2.17 -14.64 2.72
N PHE A 276 2.43 -15.19 3.90
CA PHE A 276 3.60 -15.99 4.19
C PHE A 276 3.17 -17.44 4.32
N ARG A 277 3.91 -18.32 3.64
CA ARG A 277 3.58 -19.73 3.52
C ARG A 277 4.78 -20.59 3.85
N ASP A 278 4.53 -21.77 4.40
CA ASP A 278 5.57 -22.73 4.75
C ASP A 278 6.05 -23.51 3.51
N VAL A 279 6.97 -24.47 3.73
CA VAL A 279 7.53 -25.31 2.66
C VAL A 279 6.49 -26.18 1.94
N ASN A 280 5.36 -26.47 2.58
CA ASN A 280 4.27 -27.25 2.01
C ASN A 280 3.23 -26.36 1.30
N GLY A 281 3.42 -25.04 1.37
CA GLY A 281 2.52 -24.04 0.80
C GLY A 281 1.32 -23.73 1.69
N GLU A 282 1.31 -24.18 2.94
CA GLU A 282 0.25 -23.83 3.88
C GLU A 282 0.47 -22.43 4.46
N ILE A 283 -0.61 -21.77 4.85
CA ILE A 283 -0.54 -20.40 5.38
C ILE A 283 0.12 -20.36 6.76
N VAL A 284 0.97 -19.36 6.98
CA VAL A 284 1.62 -19.03 8.25
C VAL A 284 1.11 -17.68 8.77
N LYS A 285 1.10 -16.69 7.90
CA LYS A 285 0.64 -15.33 8.22
C LYS A 285 0.03 -14.68 7.00
N ARG A 286 -0.98 -13.83 7.18
CA ARG A 286 -1.47 -12.91 6.14
C ARG A 286 -1.48 -11.50 6.69
N ILE A 287 -0.91 -10.56 5.93
CA ILE A 287 -0.90 -9.14 6.28
C ILE A 287 -1.76 -8.40 5.27
N HIS A 288 -2.80 -7.74 5.76
CA HIS A 288 -3.64 -6.85 4.97
C HIS A 288 -3.18 -5.44 5.24
N ARG A 289 -2.82 -4.72 4.19
CA ARG A 289 -2.48 -3.32 4.26
C ARG A 289 -3.24 -2.63 3.15
N ASN A 290 -3.73 -1.43 3.41
CA ASN A 290 -4.35 -0.61 2.37
C ASN A 290 -3.27 -0.10 1.40
N PHE A 291 -2.73 -1.00 0.57
CA PHE A 291 -2.02 -0.62 -0.63
C PHE A 291 -3.06 0.05 -1.54
N VAL A 292 -2.75 1.23 -2.06
CA VAL A 292 -3.66 2.02 -2.89
C VAL A 292 -4.40 1.12 -3.87
N LYS A 293 -5.74 1.13 -3.79
CA LYS A 293 -6.59 0.38 -4.71
C LYS A 293 -6.40 0.98 -6.11
N PRO A 294 -5.84 0.21 -7.07
CA PRO A 294 -5.50 0.75 -8.36
C PRO A 294 -6.75 0.86 -9.22
N THR A 295 -6.77 1.86 -10.08
CA THR A 295 -7.82 1.99 -11.11
C THR A 295 -7.25 1.53 -12.44
N PHE A 296 -7.79 0.45 -12.98
CA PHE A 296 -7.38 -0.05 -14.27
C PHE A 296 -7.71 0.98 -15.35
N SER A 297 -6.65 1.45 -16.00
CA SER A 297 -6.73 2.07 -17.31
C SER A 297 -5.66 1.45 -18.18
N LYS A 298 -6.03 1.10 -19.41
CA LYS A 298 -5.09 0.60 -20.40
C LYS A 298 -4.15 1.74 -20.78
N GLY A 299 -2.90 1.68 -20.32
CA GLY A 299 -1.85 2.56 -20.79
C GLY A 299 -0.95 1.92 -21.85
N HIS A 300 0.21 2.54 -22.06
CA HIS A 300 1.20 2.08 -23.02
C HIS A 300 2.15 1.07 -22.36
N THR A 301 2.14 -0.16 -22.84
CA THR A 301 3.03 -1.23 -22.36
C THR A 301 4.47 -0.96 -22.78
N THR A 302 5.37 -0.76 -21.80
CA THR A 302 6.80 -0.53 -22.07
C THR A 302 7.54 -1.82 -22.41
N ILE A 303 7.19 -2.95 -21.78
CA ILE A 303 7.83 -4.25 -22.03
C ILE A 303 6.81 -5.23 -22.61
N SER A 304 6.91 -5.47 -23.92
CA SER A 304 6.21 -6.58 -24.56
C SER A 304 6.90 -7.91 -24.24
N GLU A 305 6.22 -8.78 -23.50
CA GLU A 305 6.70 -10.14 -23.21
C GLU A 305 6.77 -11.04 -24.46
N VAL A 306 6.15 -10.65 -25.58
CA VAL A 306 6.25 -11.40 -26.84
C VAL A 306 7.60 -11.19 -27.53
N THR A 307 8.17 -10.00 -27.39
CA THR A 307 9.39 -9.59 -28.10
C THR A 307 10.60 -9.53 -27.18
N HIS A 308 10.42 -9.06 -25.93
CA HIS A 308 11.51 -8.78 -25.02
C HIS A 308 11.71 -9.86 -23.96
N GLN A 309 10.62 -10.47 -23.48
CA GLN A 309 10.61 -11.35 -22.30
C GLN A 309 11.35 -10.71 -21.09
N GLY A 310 11.21 -9.40 -20.96
CA GLY A 310 12.12 -8.56 -20.17
C GLY A 310 11.65 -8.23 -18.75
N THR A 311 10.38 -8.50 -18.41
CA THR A 311 9.84 -8.10 -17.09
C THR A 311 10.62 -8.79 -15.97
N GLY A 312 10.87 -10.10 -16.09
CA GLY A 312 11.65 -10.86 -15.11
C GLY A 312 13.07 -10.35 -14.93
N TYR A 313 13.72 -9.98 -16.03
CA TYR A 313 15.07 -9.41 -16.03
C TYR A 313 15.09 -8.01 -15.39
N LEU A 314 14.10 -7.15 -15.70
CA LEU A 314 13.94 -5.84 -15.07
C LEU A 314 13.87 -5.96 -13.55
N LEU A 315 13.04 -6.86 -13.02
CA LEU A 315 12.90 -7.09 -11.57
C LEU A 315 14.21 -7.59 -10.95
N THR A 316 14.90 -8.48 -11.64
CA THR A 316 16.18 -9.04 -11.19
C THR A 316 17.25 -7.95 -11.09
N CYS A 317 17.43 -7.15 -12.14
CA CYS A 317 18.45 -6.11 -12.19
C CYS A 317 18.12 -4.90 -11.31
N ALA A 318 16.83 -4.62 -11.07
CA ALA A 318 16.42 -3.43 -10.32
C ALA A 318 17.03 -3.38 -8.92
N GLN A 319 17.19 -4.52 -8.25
CA GLN A 319 17.74 -4.59 -6.89
C GLN A 319 19.18 -4.06 -6.78
N SER A 320 19.96 -4.15 -7.86
CA SER A 320 21.32 -3.64 -7.92
C SER A 320 21.38 -2.12 -8.13
N SER A 321 20.24 -1.49 -8.45
CA SER A 321 20.17 -0.04 -8.64
C SER A 321 20.23 0.69 -7.29
N PRO A 322 21.08 1.73 -7.16
CA PRO A 322 21.09 2.57 -5.97
C PRO A 322 19.78 3.36 -5.79
N TYR A 323 18.87 3.35 -6.76
CA TYR A 323 17.59 4.04 -6.71
C TYR A 323 16.42 3.12 -6.35
N TYR A 324 16.64 1.80 -6.25
CA TYR A 324 15.59 0.85 -5.92
C TYR A 324 14.94 1.15 -4.56
N CYS A 325 13.60 1.07 -4.52
CA CYS A 325 12.78 1.41 -3.35
C CYS A 325 12.99 2.82 -2.76
N LYS A 326 13.68 3.74 -3.48
CA LYS A 326 13.77 5.14 -3.06
C LYS A 326 12.53 5.91 -3.51
N GLN A 327 12.02 6.75 -2.61
CA GLN A 327 10.80 7.52 -2.82
C GLN A 327 10.76 8.32 -4.15
N PRO A 328 11.85 8.98 -4.60
CA PRO A 328 11.85 9.70 -5.88
C PRO A 328 11.57 8.80 -7.09
N LEU A 329 12.19 7.62 -7.14
CA LEU A 329 11.95 6.66 -8.23
C LEU A 329 10.50 6.18 -8.22
N GLY A 330 9.96 5.89 -7.03
CA GLY A 330 8.55 5.49 -6.89
C GLY A 330 7.59 6.53 -7.44
N SER A 331 7.78 7.81 -7.08
CA SER A 331 6.95 8.92 -7.59
C SER A 331 7.09 9.11 -9.10
N VAL A 332 8.30 9.03 -9.63
CA VAL A 332 8.58 9.15 -11.08
C VAL A 332 7.91 8.02 -11.85
N LEU A 333 8.05 6.78 -11.40
CA LEU A 333 7.41 5.63 -12.03
C LEU A 333 5.88 5.74 -11.99
N PHE A 334 5.32 6.18 -10.86
CA PHE A 334 3.88 6.41 -10.75
C PHE A 334 3.38 7.44 -11.76
N ASP A 335 4.01 8.62 -11.82
CA ASP A 335 3.60 9.68 -12.75
C ASP A 335 3.83 9.26 -14.22
N LEU A 336 4.88 8.50 -14.54
CA LEU A 336 5.09 7.95 -15.87
C LEU A 336 3.97 6.97 -16.26
N VAL A 337 3.61 6.04 -15.39
CA VAL A 337 2.51 5.09 -15.64
C VAL A 337 1.19 5.84 -15.83
N GLN A 338 0.89 6.82 -14.97
CA GLN A 338 -0.31 7.65 -15.10
C GLN A 338 -0.30 8.45 -16.41
N SER A 339 0.85 9.00 -16.84
CA SER A 339 0.95 9.70 -18.13
C SER A 339 0.69 8.79 -19.34
N SER A 340 0.88 7.48 -19.19
CA SER A 340 0.60 6.52 -20.25
C SER A 340 -0.87 6.10 -20.33
N SER A 341 -1.67 6.40 -19.30
CA SER A 341 -3.07 5.97 -19.15
C SER A 341 -3.96 6.49 -20.27
N GLY A 342 -4.89 5.65 -20.74
CA GLY A 342 -5.88 6.01 -21.75
C GLY A 342 -6.94 7.00 -21.25
N ASN A 343 -7.07 7.18 -19.93
CA ASN A 343 -8.15 7.97 -19.34
C ASN A 343 -7.86 9.48 -19.23
N PHE A 344 -6.64 9.93 -19.55
CA PHE A 344 -6.22 11.32 -19.41
C PHE A 344 -6.15 12.07 -20.74
N THR A 345 -6.38 13.39 -20.67
CA THR A 345 -6.14 14.31 -21.79
C THR A 345 -4.64 14.45 -22.08
N ILE A 346 -4.28 15.06 -23.19
CA ILE A 346 -2.86 15.31 -23.53
C ILE A 346 -2.22 16.23 -22.48
N GLU A 347 -2.96 17.25 -22.04
CA GLU A 347 -2.53 18.22 -21.02
C GLU A 347 -2.26 17.53 -19.67
N ASP A 348 -3.14 16.62 -19.25
CA ASP A 348 -2.96 15.84 -18.03
C ASP A 348 -1.70 14.97 -18.12
N LYS A 349 -1.48 14.30 -19.26
CA LYS A 349 -0.30 13.47 -19.49
C LYS A 349 0.99 14.29 -19.46
N LEU A 350 1.00 15.45 -20.11
CA LEU A 350 2.13 16.37 -20.08
C LEU A 350 2.41 16.86 -18.65
N ASN A 351 1.38 17.19 -17.88
CA ASN A 351 1.52 17.59 -16.48
C ASN A 351 2.19 16.48 -15.64
N LYS A 352 1.76 15.23 -15.82
CA LYS A 352 2.37 14.07 -15.15
C LYS A 352 3.84 13.88 -15.52
N ILE A 353 4.18 13.98 -16.80
CA ILE A 353 5.58 13.89 -17.27
C ILE A 353 6.42 15.02 -16.67
N CYS A 354 5.93 16.26 -16.68
CA CYS A 354 6.62 17.40 -16.07
C CYS A 354 6.86 17.18 -14.57
N ARG A 355 5.87 16.66 -13.82
CA ARG A 355 6.04 16.33 -12.39
C ARG A 355 7.09 15.26 -12.17
N ALA A 356 7.15 14.24 -13.03
CA ALA A 356 8.19 13.22 -12.98
C ALA A 356 9.58 13.84 -13.20
N PHE A 357 9.75 14.69 -14.20
CA PHE A 357 11.00 15.42 -14.43
C PHE A 357 11.37 16.33 -13.27
N ASP A 358 10.45 17.14 -12.77
CA ASP A 358 10.70 18.02 -11.62
C ASP A 358 11.12 17.23 -10.38
N SER A 359 10.53 16.05 -10.16
CA SER A 359 10.90 15.14 -9.07
C SER A 359 12.33 14.61 -9.22
N LEU A 360 12.75 14.27 -10.44
CA LEU A 360 14.13 13.87 -10.73
C LEU A 360 15.09 15.05 -10.54
N CYS A 361 14.76 16.23 -11.08
CA CYS A 361 15.58 17.42 -10.92
C CYS A 361 15.79 17.77 -9.44
N LYS A 362 14.72 17.78 -8.64
CA LYS A 362 14.78 17.97 -7.18
C LYS A 362 15.69 16.96 -6.50
N TYR A 363 15.52 15.69 -6.83
CA TYR A 363 16.30 14.63 -6.21
C TYR A 363 17.80 14.73 -6.51
N HIS A 364 18.15 15.12 -7.73
CA HIS A 364 19.53 15.35 -8.16
C HIS A 364 20.04 16.77 -7.84
N ASN A 365 19.27 17.59 -7.11
CA ASN A 365 19.55 19.01 -6.83
C ASN A 365 19.80 19.86 -8.09
N LEU A 366 19.19 19.48 -9.22
CA LEU A 366 19.24 20.21 -10.50
C LEU A 366 18.14 21.28 -10.59
N ASP A 367 17.19 21.29 -9.66
CA ASP A 367 16.15 22.30 -9.55
C ASP A 367 16.65 23.60 -8.91
N THR A 368 17.92 23.67 -8.52
CA THR A 368 18.51 24.88 -7.95
C THR A 368 19.86 25.19 -8.56
N GLN A 369 20.09 26.46 -8.89
CA GLN A 369 21.39 26.96 -9.29
C GLN A 369 21.92 27.92 -8.23
N ASN A 370 23.18 27.72 -7.84
CA ASN A 370 23.91 28.69 -7.05
C ASN A 370 24.58 29.70 -7.99
N LEU A 371 23.88 30.82 -8.25
CA LEU A 371 24.37 31.87 -9.14
C LEU A 371 25.66 32.52 -8.65
N LEU A 372 25.99 32.43 -7.36
CA LEU A 372 27.25 32.95 -6.83
C LEU A 372 28.45 32.20 -7.44
N LEU A 373 28.31 30.92 -7.78
CA LEU A 373 29.40 30.15 -8.38
C LEU A 373 29.79 30.67 -9.78
N GLY A 374 28.89 31.40 -10.45
CA GLY A 374 29.17 32.04 -11.74
C GLY A 374 29.86 33.40 -11.64
N LEU A 375 30.07 33.93 -10.42
CA LEU A 375 30.75 35.19 -10.17
C LEU A 375 32.20 34.97 -9.73
N ASP A 376 33.09 35.92 -10.00
CA ASP A 376 34.42 35.93 -9.39
C ASP A 376 34.35 36.17 -7.86
N SER A 377 35.44 35.88 -7.14
CA SER A 377 35.48 35.94 -5.68
C SER A 377 35.14 37.32 -5.10
N ILE A 378 35.50 38.40 -5.80
CA ILE A 378 35.25 39.77 -5.35
C ILE A 378 33.74 40.05 -5.42
N ASN A 379 33.13 39.75 -6.57
CA ASN A 379 31.71 39.94 -6.79
C ASN A 379 30.86 39.01 -5.90
N GLN A 380 31.31 37.79 -5.64
CA GLN A 380 30.68 36.90 -4.66
C GLN A 380 30.63 37.52 -3.26
N GLU A 381 31.74 38.10 -2.81
CA GLU A 381 31.83 38.70 -1.48
C GLU A 381 30.97 39.96 -1.37
N LEU A 382 30.95 40.82 -2.40
CA LEU A 382 30.09 42.01 -2.46
C LEU A 382 28.60 41.65 -2.40
N VAL A 383 28.18 40.64 -3.17
CA VAL A 383 26.79 40.17 -3.17
C VAL A 383 26.43 39.57 -1.80
N LYS A 384 27.31 38.76 -1.20
CA LYS A 384 27.10 38.20 0.15
C LYS A 384 26.93 39.30 1.19
N ASN A 385 27.81 40.30 1.20
CA ASN A 385 27.78 41.41 2.15
C ASN A 385 26.51 42.25 2.00
N THR A 386 26.08 42.50 0.76
CA THR A 386 24.85 43.23 0.46
C THR A 386 23.62 42.49 0.97
N LEU A 387 23.54 41.18 0.72
CA LEU A 387 22.43 40.34 1.16
C LEU A 387 22.38 40.19 2.69
N GLN A 388 23.55 40.10 3.35
CA GLN A 388 23.63 40.11 4.82
C GLN A 388 23.16 41.44 5.42
N SER A 389 23.54 42.57 4.82
CA SER A 389 23.10 43.89 5.25
C SER A 389 21.58 44.05 5.11
N ALA A 390 21.03 43.66 3.96
CA ALA A 390 19.59 43.70 3.73
C ALA A 390 18.81 42.80 4.71
N ALA A 391 19.31 41.58 4.96
CA ALA A 391 18.75 40.66 5.94
C ALA A 391 18.75 41.24 7.37
N LYS A 392 19.84 41.92 7.76
CA LYS A 392 19.94 42.62 9.05
C LYS A 392 18.91 43.73 9.17
N ASN A 393 18.71 44.51 8.11
CA ASN A 393 17.75 45.60 8.08
C ASN A 393 16.31 45.08 8.19
N ILE A 394 15.93 44.06 7.43
CA ILE A 394 14.58 43.45 7.52
C ILE A 394 14.34 42.84 8.90
N ARG A 395 15.35 42.19 9.49
CA ARG A 395 15.25 41.66 10.86
C ARG A 395 15.04 42.77 11.89
N ASN A 396 15.70 43.91 11.73
CA ASN A 396 15.51 45.06 12.62
C ASN A 396 14.09 45.64 12.49
N ILE A 397 13.60 45.82 11.26
CA ILE A 397 12.21 46.26 11.01
C ILE A 397 11.22 45.30 11.68
N ALA A 398 11.40 43.98 11.49
CA ALA A 398 10.52 42.96 12.07
C ALA A 398 10.50 42.94 13.60
N LYS A 399 11.58 43.40 14.25
CA LYS A 399 11.68 43.55 15.72
C LYS A 399 10.99 44.82 16.23
N THR A 400 11.01 45.89 15.44
CA THR A 400 10.39 47.17 15.80
C THR A 400 8.90 47.23 15.46
N THR A 401 8.39 46.30 14.64
CA THR A 401 6.96 46.21 14.30
C THR A 401 6.14 45.67 15.49
N ILE A 402 5.11 46.43 15.88
CA ILE A 402 4.19 46.10 16.98
C ILE A 402 3.12 45.09 16.53
N ASP A 403 2.77 45.08 15.23
CA ASP A 403 1.83 44.13 14.63
C ASP A 403 2.45 42.72 14.47
N SER A 404 1.89 41.75 15.18
CA SER A 404 2.35 40.35 15.17
C SER A 404 2.25 39.67 13.80
N GLN A 405 1.27 40.05 12.96
CA GLN A 405 1.05 39.46 11.64
C GLN A 405 2.06 40.02 10.63
N GLN A 406 2.32 41.33 10.68
CA GLN A 406 3.37 41.95 9.86
C GLN A 406 4.77 41.44 10.26
N SER A 407 5.05 41.28 11.55
CA SER A 407 6.31 40.68 12.02
C SER A 407 6.48 39.25 11.47
N LYS A 408 5.42 38.44 11.43
CA LYS A 408 5.44 37.10 10.81
C LYS A 408 5.73 37.15 9.31
N LEU A 409 5.14 38.09 8.56
CA LEU A 409 5.39 38.26 7.13
C LEU A 409 6.83 38.70 6.83
N LEU A 410 7.37 39.64 7.60
CA LEU A 410 8.76 40.09 7.46
C LEU A 410 9.76 38.97 7.77
N LYS A 411 9.46 38.10 8.75
CA LYS A 411 10.26 36.88 9.01
C LYS A 411 10.22 35.90 7.83
N LYS A 412 9.07 35.73 7.16
CA LYS A 412 8.99 34.91 5.92
C LYS A 412 9.81 35.52 4.77
N LEU A 413 9.79 36.85 4.63
CA LEU A 413 10.53 37.56 3.59
C LEU A 413 12.04 37.44 3.79
N LEU A 414 12.51 37.49 5.04
CA LEU A 414 13.91 37.23 5.42
C LEU A 414 14.37 35.83 4.96
N ILE A 415 13.54 34.80 5.19
CA ILE A 415 13.85 33.43 4.76
C ILE A 415 13.97 33.35 3.24
N LYS A 416 13.02 33.95 2.49
CA LYS A 416 13.06 33.95 1.03
C LYS A 416 14.30 34.66 0.45
N GLN A 417 14.69 35.80 1.02
CA GLN A 417 15.86 36.55 0.55
C GLN A 417 17.18 35.80 0.80
N LEU A 418 17.30 35.12 1.95
CA LEU A 418 18.45 34.25 2.24
C LEU A 418 18.48 33.02 1.32
N MET A 419 17.33 32.49 0.91
CA MET A 419 17.27 31.42 -0.09
C MET A 419 17.66 31.91 -1.49
N LEU A 420 17.17 33.06 -1.93
CA LEU A 420 17.54 33.69 -3.22
C LEU A 420 19.05 33.92 -3.36
N ALA A 421 19.75 34.18 -2.25
CA ALA A 421 21.20 34.34 -2.19
C ALA A 421 21.98 33.06 -2.48
N ILE A 422 21.40 31.90 -2.22
CA ILE A 422 22.09 30.60 -2.18
C ILE A 422 21.56 29.66 -3.28
N LYS A 423 20.29 29.79 -3.64
CA LYS A 423 19.55 28.91 -4.57
C LYS A 423 18.49 29.70 -5.33
N THR A 424 18.60 29.75 -6.65
CA THR A 424 17.49 30.11 -7.54
C THR A 424 16.82 28.83 -8.00
N GLU A 425 15.51 28.70 -7.80
CA GLU A 425 14.73 27.56 -8.33
C GLU A 425 14.72 27.62 -9.87
N ILE A 426 15.19 26.55 -10.52
CA ILE A 426 15.06 26.33 -11.95
C ILE A 426 13.96 25.28 -12.14
N LEU A 427 12.94 25.62 -12.92
CA LEU A 427 11.92 24.67 -13.34
C LEU A 427 12.55 23.64 -14.29
N GLY A 428 12.22 22.34 -14.16
CA GLY A 428 12.91 21.27 -14.91
C GLY A 428 12.92 21.45 -16.43
N LEU A 429 11.90 22.12 -16.99
CA LEU A 429 11.84 22.49 -18.42
C LEU A 429 12.86 23.54 -18.84
N GLN A 430 13.24 24.49 -17.98
CA GLN A 430 14.29 25.46 -18.27
C GLN A 430 15.66 24.80 -18.35
N LEU A 431 15.90 23.73 -17.56
CA LEU A 431 17.15 22.97 -17.59
C LEU A 431 17.37 22.29 -18.95
N LEU A 432 16.31 21.74 -19.57
CA LEU A 432 16.38 21.12 -20.90
C LEU A 432 16.68 22.12 -22.02
N ILE A 433 16.23 23.37 -21.87
CA ILE A 433 16.55 24.45 -22.81
C ILE A 433 18.01 24.88 -22.63
N TYR A 434 18.48 24.97 -21.39
CA TYR A 434 19.84 25.39 -21.04
C TYR A 434 20.93 24.35 -21.42
N LEU A 435 20.60 23.06 -21.39
CA LEU A 435 21.52 21.99 -21.84
C LEU A 435 21.64 21.86 -23.37
N ARG A 436 20.78 22.57 -24.11
CA ARG A 436 20.76 22.56 -25.59
C ARG A 436 21.49 23.75 -26.20
N SER A 437 21.79 24.77 -25.40
CA SER A 437 22.67 25.91 -25.70
C SER A 437 24.07 25.66 -25.16
#